data_AF-A0A5B9R1W8-F1
#
_entry.id   AF-A0A5B9R1W8-F1
#
_cell.length_a   1.000
_cell.length_b   1.000
_cell.length_c   1.000
_cell.angle_alpha   90.00
_cell.angle_beta   90.00
_cell.angle_gamma   90.00
#
_symmetry.space_group_name_H-M   'P 1'
#
loop_
_entity.id
_entity.type
_entity.pdbx_description
1 polymer ?
#
loop_
_entity_poly.entity_id
_entity_poly.type
_entity_poly.pdbx_seq_one_letter_code
_entity_poly.pdbx_strand_id
1 'polypeptide(L)'
;MDTNDLLKSDHEDLAEIFRACCAIDLVNIADPSKEMGFLTVALHRMARYVNELGHDGSQLHSAITNFLIDLTDHSAIEVACTATYALADHGATPARAFDRLCELITSELRDDEHPVVTMRAIALRMVRRLDPEIATQYVATAAFQEYKRIVDHWINSGASKCEDINRELRAEKSWIQFQEDR
;
A
#
# COMPACT_ATOMS: atom_id res chain seq x y z
N MET A 1 -22.09 15.39 -23.32
CA MET A 1 -21.33 15.54 -22.07
C MET A 1 -19.88 15.59 -22.49
N ASP A 2 -19.24 16.74 -22.31
CA ASP A 2 -17.90 16.97 -22.84
C ASP A 2 -16.87 16.25 -21.95
N THR A 3 -15.78 15.74 -22.52
CA THR A 3 -14.77 14.96 -21.78
C THR A 3 -14.13 15.78 -20.65
N ASN A 4 -14.13 17.10 -20.80
CA ASN A 4 -13.71 18.06 -19.78
C ASN A 4 -14.66 18.15 -18.57
N ASP A 5 -15.97 17.93 -18.75
CA ASP A 5 -16.93 17.98 -17.64
C ASP A 5 -16.82 16.73 -16.75
N LEU A 6 -16.52 15.57 -17.36
CA LEU A 6 -16.26 14.31 -16.65
C LEU A 6 -15.00 14.40 -15.77
N LEU A 7 -13.88 14.84 -16.34
CA LEU A 7 -12.62 15.00 -15.60
C LEU A 7 -12.75 15.99 -14.44
N LYS A 8 -13.56 17.05 -14.62
CA LYS A 8 -13.78 18.06 -13.59
C LYS A 8 -14.64 17.54 -12.44
N SER A 9 -15.69 16.77 -12.75
CA SER A 9 -16.54 16.10 -11.75
C SER A 9 -15.73 15.10 -10.92
N ASP A 10 -14.90 14.28 -11.58
CA ASP A 10 -14.13 13.26 -10.88
C ASP A 10 -13.01 13.87 -10.00
N HIS A 11 -12.45 15.03 -10.39
CA HIS A 11 -11.51 15.79 -9.56
C HIS A 11 -12.17 16.41 -8.30
N GLU A 12 -13.41 16.88 -8.41
CA GLU A 12 -14.16 17.41 -7.27
C GLU A 12 -14.50 16.30 -6.26
N ASP A 13 -14.90 15.13 -6.75
CA ASP A 13 -15.12 13.92 -5.95
C ASP A 13 -13.83 13.47 -5.23
N LEU A 14 -12.68 13.47 -5.91
CA LEU A 14 -11.39 13.13 -5.30
C LEU A 14 -11.04 14.09 -4.16
N ALA A 15 -11.23 15.40 -4.37
CA ALA A 15 -10.95 16.41 -3.36
C ALA A 15 -11.87 16.27 -2.14
N GLU A 16 -13.12 15.87 -2.33
CA GLU A 16 -14.06 15.60 -1.24
C GLU A 16 -13.67 14.36 -0.43
N ILE A 17 -13.32 13.25 -1.11
CA ILE A 17 -12.82 12.04 -0.44
C ILE A 17 -11.56 12.34 0.38
N PHE A 18 -10.63 13.11 -0.20
CA PHE A 18 -9.40 13.51 0.49
C PHE A 18 -9.71 14.33 1.75
N ARG A 19 -10.57 15.35 1.64
CA ARG A 19 -11.00 16.15 2.81
C ARG A 19 -11.67 15.30 3.88
N ALA A 20 -12.51 14.35 3.49
CA ALA A 20 -13.17 13.44 4.42
C ALA A 20 -12.14 12.56 5.16
N CYS A 21 -11.11 12.06 4.47
CA CYS A 21 -10.03 11.30 5.12
C CYS A 21 -9.25 12.15 6.11
N CYS A 22 -8.91 13.40 5.75
CA CYS A 22 -8.19 14.32 6.65
C CYS A 22 -9.00 14.72 7.89
N ALA A 23 -10.32 14.58 7.86
CA ALA A 23 -11.21 14.93 8.97
C ALA A 23 -11.40 13.79 9.99
N ILE A 24 -10.92 12.58 9.70
CA ILE A 24 -11.00 11.44 10.62
C ILE A 24 -10.00 11.65 11.74
N ASP A 25 -10.47 11.60 12.99
CA ASP A 25 -9.59 11.56 14.16
C ASP A 25 -9.02 10.14 14.31
N LEU A 26 -7.88 9.91 13.66
CA LEU A 26 -7.18 8.61 13.71
C LEU A 26 -6.62 8.27 15.09
N VAL A 27 -6.64 9.21 16.04
CA VAL A 27 -6.24 8.97 17.44
C VAL A 27 -7.44 8.52 18.28
N ASN A 28 -8.62 9.12 18.05
CA ASN A 28 -9.85 8.83 18.80
C ASN A 28 -10.98 8.35 17.89
N ILE A 29 -10.74 7.22 17.20
CA ILE A 29 -11.71 6.65 16.27
C ILE A 29 -13.00 6.24 16.99
N ALA A 30 -14.12 6.89 16.64
CA ALA A 30 -15.39 6.69 17.33
C ALA A 30 -16.05 5.35 16.99
N ASP A 31 -15.95 4.92 15.73
CA ASP A 31 -16.35 3.59 15.25
C ASP A 31 -15.19 2.94 14.46
N PRO A 32 -14.31 2.17 15.14
CA PRO A 32 -13.13 1.57 14.52
C PRO A 32 -13.42 0.72 13.30
N SER A 33 -14.53 -0.02 13.29
CA SER A 33 -14.86 -0.88 12.16
C SER A 33 -15.24 -0.06 10.93
N LYS A 34 -16.14 0.92 11.11
CA LYS A 34 -16.65 1.73 10.01
C LYS A 34 -15.61 2.71 9.49
N GLU A 35 -14.91 3.40 10.37
CA GLU A 35 -13.93 4.44 9.98
C GLU A 35 -12.70 3.81 9.34
N MET A 36 -12.20 2.69 9.85
CA MET A 36 -11.10 1.96 9.19
C MET A 36 -11.53 1.34 7.86
N GLY A 37 -12.76 0.83 7.78
CA GLY A 37 -13.32 0.33 6.52
C GLY A 37 -13.42 1.42 5.46
N PHE A 38 -13.93 2.60 5.84
CA PHE A 38 -13.96 3.77 4.97
C PHE A 38 -12.56 4.21 4.56
N LEU A 39 -11.65 4.39 5.52
CA LEU A 39 -10.28 4.83 5.29
C LEU A 39 -9.58 3.88 4.30
N THR A 40 -9.69 2.56 4.51
CA THR A 40 -9.11 1.56 3.61
C THR A 40 -9.58 1.77 2.17
N VAL A 41 -10.91 1.82 1.95
CA VAL A 41 -11.45 2.00 0.60
C VAL A 41 -11.04 3.35 0.01
N ALA A 42 -11.06 4.42 0.82
CA ALA A 42 -10.74 5.76 0.37
C ALA A 42 -9.27 5.93 -0.01
N LEU A 43 -8.32 5.45 0.80
CA LEU A 43 -6.89 5.54 0.51
C LEU A 43 -6.54 4.82 -0.80
N HIS A 44 -7.04 3.59 -0.96
CA HIS A 44 -6.85 2.80 -2.18
C HIS A 44 -7.45 3.50 -3.41
N ARG A 45 -8.66 4.04 -3.29
CA ARG A 45 -9.34 4.73 -4.39
C ARG A 45 -8.59 6.01 -4.79
N MET A 46 -8.17 6.83 -3.83
CA MET A 46 -7.40 8.05 -4.10
C MET A 46 -6.08 7.73 -4.78
N ALA A 47 -5.33 6.76 -4.25
CA ALA A 47 -4.05 6.34 -4.82
C ALA A 47 -4.20 5.87 -6.27
N ARG A 48 -5.15 4.96 -6.53
CA ARG A 48 -5.42 4.46 -7.87
C ARG A 48 -5.85 5.56 -8.83
N TYR A 49 -6.69 6.48 -8.37
CA TYR A 49 -7.16 7.58 -9.20
C TYR A 49 -6.01 8.51 -9.62
N VAL A 50 -5.11 8.88 -8.69
CA VAL A 50 -3.92 9.69 -9.03
C VAL A 50 -3.00 8.94 -10.01
N ASN A 51 -2.86 7.63 -9.86
CA ASN A 51 -2.08 6.80 -10.78
C ASN A 51 -2.71 6.74 -12.19
N GLU A 52 -4.01 6.49 -12.28
CA GLU A 52 -4.75 6.36 -13.55
C GLU A 52 -4.77 7.66 -14.36
N LEU A 53 -4.89 8.81 -13.69
CA LEU A 53 -4.79 10.11 -14.35
C LEU A 53 -3.35 10.52 -14.69
N GLY A 54 -2.37 9.88 -14.05
CA GLY A 54 -0.99 10.34 -14.03
C GLY A 54 -0.80 11.49 -13.04
N HIS A 55 0.22 11.38 -12.18
CA HIS A 55 0.54 12.42 -11.22
C HIS A 55 1.03 13.70 -11.92
N ASP A 56 0.12 14.65 -12.10
CA ASP A 56 0.35 15.92 -12.81
C ASP A 56 1.10 17.02 -12.03
N GLY A 57 1.45 16.77 -10.76
CA GLY A 57 2.12 17.76 -9.91
C GLY A 57 1.19 18.82 -9.32
N SER A 58 -0.13 18.70 -9.51
CA SER A 58 -1.11 19.56 -8.87
C SER A 58 -0.99 19.52 -7.34
N GLN A 59 -1.49 20.57 -6.69
CA GLN A 59 -1.50 20.65 -5.23
C GLN A 59 -2.28 19.47 -4.61
N LEU A 60 -3.37 19.03 -5.25
CA LEU A 60 -4.18 17.92 -4.75
C LEU A 60 -3.43 16.58 -4.85
N HIS A 61 -2.84 16.25 -6.01
CA HIS A 61 -2.07 15.01 -6.16
C HIS A 61 -0.85 14.97 -5.23
N SER A 62 -0.17 16.10 -5.08
CA SER A 62 0.96 16.22 -4.14
C SER A 62 0.49 16.06 -2.69
N ALA A 63 -0.65 16.64 -2.32
CA ALA A 63 -1.23 16.50 -0.97
C ALA A 63 -1.65 15.05 -0.67
N ILE A 64 -2.28 14.36 -1.62
CA ILE A 64 -2.65 12.94 -1.49
C ILE A 64 -1.40 12.08 -1.32
N THR A 65 -0.38 12.28 -2.16
CA THR A 65 0.90 11.57 -2.05
C THR A 65 1.54 11.75 -0.68
N ASN A 66 1.65 12.99 -0.22
CA ASN A 66 2.25 13.29 1.08
C ASN A 66 1.43 12.68 2.21
N PHE A 67 0.11 12.79 2.15
CA PHE A 67 -0.77 12.21 3.14
C PHE A 67 -0.61 10.69 3.25
N LEU A 68 -0.55 9.98 2.12
CA LEU A 68 -0.31 8.53 2.11
C LEU A 68 1.06 8.18 2.70
N ILE A 69 2.10 8.94 2.37
CA ILE A 69 3.45 8.76 2.93
C ILE A 69 3.42 8.97 4.45
N ASP A 70 2.84 10.07 4.93
CA ASP A 70 2.78 10.41 6.35
C ASP A 70 2.03 9.33 7.15
N LEU A 71 0.96 8.76 6.57
CA LEU A 71 0.21 7.67 7.21
C LEU A 71 1.02 6.38 7.37
N THR A 72 2.09 6.16 6.59
CA THR A 72 2.96 4.97 6.79
C THR A 72 3.72 5.00 8.13
N ASP A 73 3.87 6.18 8.74
CA ASP A 73 4.49 6.35 10.06
C ASP A 73 3.46 6.41 11.20
N HIS A 74 2.16 6.25 10.90
CA HIS A 74 1.11 6.38 11.91
C HIS A 74 1.30 5.37 13.06
N SER A 75 0.96 5.77 14.29
CA SER A 75 1.13 4.92 15.50
C SER A 75 0.13 3.76 15.58
N ALA A 76 -0.93 3.79 14.77
CA ALA A 76 -1.83 2.66 14.60
C ALA A 76 -1.35 1.82 13.40
N ILE A 77 -0.89 0.60 13.69
CA ILE A 77 -0.28 -0.29 12.68
C ILE A 77 -1.22 -0.60 11.52
N GLU A 78 -2.53 -0.71 11.77
CA GLU A 78 -3.52 -0.96 10.72
C GLU A 78 -3.60 0.19 9.72
N VAL A 79 -3.52 1.43 10.20
CA VAL A 79 -3.47 2.63 9.35
C VAL A 79 -2.18 2.63 8.52
N ALA A 80 -1.04 2.36 9.15
CA ALA A 80 0.26 2.32 8.48
C ALA A 80 0.33 1.22 7.40
N CYS A 81 -0.17 0.02 7.70
CA CYS A 81 -0.28 -1.08 6.75
C CYS A 81 -1.16 -0.69 5.57
N THR A 82 -2.34 -0.13 5.84
CA THR A 82 -3.30 0.29 4.81
C THR A 82 -2.71 1.34 3.88
N ALA A 83 -2.02 2.34 4.44
CA ALA A 83 -1.33 3.35 3.66
C ALA A 83 -0.21 2.76 2.80
N THR A 84 0.54 1.79 3.32
CA THR A 84 1.61 1.10 2.58
C THR A 84 1.07 0.32 1.38
N TYR A 85 -0.08 -0.36 1.54
CA TYR A 85 -0.78 -0.97 0.41
C TYR A 85 -1.27 0.07 -0.60
N ALA A 86 -1.83 1.18 -0.13
CA ALA A 86 -2.31 2.25 -1.00
C ALA A 86 -1.17 2.92 -1.80
N LEU A 87 0.05 3.06 -1.24
CA LEU A 87 1.20 3.53 -2.01
C LEU A 87 1.49 2.65 -3.25
N ALA A 88 1.20 1.34 -3.19
CA ALA A 88 1.34 0.46 -4.34
C ALA A 88 0.23 0.62 -5.40
N ASP A 89 -0.95 1.10 -5.00
CA ASP A 89 -2.00 1.47 -5.92
C ASP A 89 -1.72 2.84 -6.58
N HIS A 90 -0.94 3.69 -5.89
CA HIS A 90 -0.42 4.97 -6.40
C HIS A 90 0.58 4.77 -7.55
N GLY A 91 1.21 3.60 -7.62
CA GLY A 91 2.12 3.25 -8.70
C GLY A 91 3.57 3.68 -8.44
N ALA A 92 4.42 3.54 -9.46
CA ALA A 92 5.83 3.95 -9.38
C ALA A 92 6.04 5.47 -9.52
N THR A 93 4.99 6.19 -9.93
CA THR A 93 4.98 7.66 -10.05
C THR A 93 3.91 8.24 -9.13
N PRO A 94 4.27 9.19 -8.24
CA PRO A 94 5.54 9.89 -8.16
C PRO A 94 6.65 9.04 -7.50
N ALA A 95 7.91 9.25 -7.91
CA ALA A 95 9.07 8.51 -7.41
C ALA A 95 9.13 8.47 -5.88
N ARG A 96 8.72 9.55 -5.21
CA ARG A 96 8.68 9.63 -3.75
C ARG A 96 7.81 8.55 -3.06
N ALA A 97 6.69 8.14 -3.67
CA ALA A 97 5.86 7.07 -3.13
C ALA A 97 6.60 5.71 -3.19
N PHE A 98 7.31 5.46 -4.29
CA PHE A 98 8.14 4.29 -4.47
C PHE A 98 9.38 4.29 -3.57
N ASP A 99 10.06 5.44 -3.46
CA ASP A 99 11.21 5.64 -2.57
C ASP A 99 10.80 5.34 -1.12
N ARG A 100 9.61 5.80 -0.72
CA ARG A 100 9.09 5.50 0.61
C ARG A 100 8.88 4.01 0.86
N LEU A 101 8.38 3.26 -0.13
CA LEU A 101 8.28 1.80 -0.01
C LEU A 101 9.67 1.17 0.15
N CYS A 102 10.68 1.66 -0.57
CA CYS A 102 12.06 1.18 -0.42
C CYS A 102 12.64 1.49 0.97
N GLU A 103 12.39 2.68 1.51
CA GLU A 103 12.79 3.05 2.87
C GLU A 103 12.20 2.08 3.91
N LEU A 104 10.89 1.78 3.81
CA LEU A 104 10.19 0.87 4.71
C LEU A 104 10.74 -0.56 4.67
N ILE A 105 11.25 -1.04 3.53
CA ILE A 105 11.89 -2.36 3.45
C ILE A 105 13.14 -2.42 4.34
N THR A 106 13.86 -1.31 4.43
CA THR A 106 15.13 -1.21 5.17
C THR A 106 14.96 -0.70 6.60
N SER A 107 13.74 -0.40 7.03
CA SER A 107 13.47 0.12 8.37
C SER A 107 13.69 -0.94 9.46
N GLU A 108 13.82 -0.45 10.69
CA GLU A 108 13.69 -1.31 11.86
C GLU A 108 12.25 -1.84 11.97
N LEU A 109 12.10 -2.97 12.68
CA LEU A 109 10.79 -3.48 13.04
C LEU A 109 10.13 -2.53 14.02
N ARG A 110 8.86 -2.25 13.83
CA ARG A 110 8.09 -1.51 14.83
C ARG A 110 7.70 -2.43 16.00
N ASP A 111 7.60 -1.84 17.19
CA ASP A 111 7.22 -2.57 18.40
C ASP A 111 5.75 -3.03 18.40
N ASP A 112 4.91 -2.41 17.58
CA ASP A 112 3.47 -2.67 17.44
C ASP A 112 3.11 -3.64 16.29
N GLU A 113 4.11 -4.20 15.62
CA GLU A 113 3.90 -5.12 14.50
C GLU A 113 3.42 -6.51 14.92
N HIS A 114 2.62 -7.13 14.06
CA HIS A 114 2.21 -8.52 14.26
C HIS A 114 3.43 -9.45 14.09
N PRO A 115 3.60 -10.51 14.92
CA PRO A 115 4.79 -11.39 14.87
C PRO A 115 5.07 -12.06 13.52
N VAL A 116 4.04 -12.15 12.69
CA VAL A 116 4.10 -12.76 11.36
C VAL A 116 4.05 -11.69 10.26
N VAL A 117 3.29 -10.61 10.43
CA VAL A 117 2.99 -9.65 9.35
C VAL A 117 3.66 -8.33 9.70
N THR A 118 4.79 -8.07 9.06
CA THR A 118 5.66 -6.92 9.33
C THR A 118 5.54 -5.86 8.24
N MET A 119 5.82 -4.60 8.60
CA MET A 119 5.73 -3.48 7.65
C MET A 119 6.73 -3.62 6.52
N ARG A 120 7.99 -3.97 6.84
CA ARG A 120 9.04 -4.14 5.83
C ARG A 120 8.72 -5.24 4.81
N ALA A 121 8.04 -6.30 5.24
CA ALA A 121 7.62 -7.37 4.35
C ALA A 121 6.41 -6.98 3.48
N ILE A 122 5.45 -6.22 4.02
CA ILE A 122 4.38 -5.62 3.23
C ILE A 122 4.99 -4.68 2.17
N ALA A 123 5.92 -3.80 2.57
CA ALA A 123 6.58 -2.89 1.66
C ALA A 123 7.34 -3.63 0.55
N LEU A 124 8.07 -4.71 0.88
CA LEU A 124 8.75 -5.54 -0.12
C LEU A 124 7.77 -6.20 -1.09
N ARG A 125 6.65 -6.72 -0.58
CA ARG A 125 5.58 -7.26 -1.42
C ARG A 125 5.05 -6.21 -2.40
N MET A 126 4.89 -4.97 -1.95
CA MET A 126 4.41 -3.85 -2.77
C MET A 126 5.44 -3.43 -3.83
N VAL A 127 6.72 -3.28 -3.45
CA VAL A 127 7.81 -3.01 -4.40
C VAL A 127 7.87 -4.11 -5.46
N ARG A 128 7.78 -5.39 -5.07
CA ARG A 128 7.75 -6.51 -6.03
C ARG A 128 6.58 -6.42 -7.01
N ARG A 129 5.42 -5.91 -6.58
CA ARG A 129 4.26 -5.72 -7.45
C ARG A 129 4.50 -4.62 -8.48
N LEU A 130 5.17 -3.55 -8.08
CA LEU A 130 5.46 -2.40 -8.94
C LEU A 130 6.66 -2.65 -9.87
N ASP A 131 7.75 -3.17 -9.31
CA ASP A 131 9.01 -3.41 -9.96
C ASP A 131 9.69 -4.68 -9.38
N PRO A 132 9.48 -5.84 -10.02
CA PRO A 132 10.12 -7.09 -9.62
C PRO A 132 11.65 -7.07 -9.68
N GLU A 133 12.25 -6.25 -10.56
CA GLU A 133 13.70 -6.17 -10.73
C GLU A 133 14.33 -5.47 -9.51
N ILE A 134 13.76 -4.34 -9.09
CA ILE A 134 14.19 -3.66 -7.86
C ILE A 134 13.98 -4.55 -6.64
N ALA A 135 12.87 -5.29 -6.56
CA ALA A 135 12.62 -6.20 -5.45
C ALA A 135 13.72 -7.28 -5.29
N THR A 136 14.38 -7.69 -6.38
CA THR A 136 15.48 -8.68 -6.29
C THR A 136 16.67 -8.19 -5.47
N GLN A 137 16.85 -6.87 -5.35
CA GLN A 137 17.95 -6.28 -4.58
C GLN A 137 17.80 -6.54 -3.07
N TYR A 138 16.59 -6.86 -2.61
CA TYR A 138 16.28 -7.08 -1.20
C TYR A 138 16.27 -8.55 -0.78
N VAL A 139 16.58 -9.50 -1.67
CA VAL A 139 16.52 -10.96 -1.39
C VAL A 139 17.38 -11.38 -0.20
N ALA A 140 18.50 -10.70 0.02
CA ALA A 140 19.41 -10.99 1.13
C ALA A 140 19.05 -10.28 2.46
N THR A 141 17.87 -9.63 2.54
CA THR A 141 17.49 -8.83 3.72
C THR A 141 16.52 -9.56 4.65
N ALA A 142 16.39 -9.06 5.88
CA ALA A 142 15.40 -9.56 6.84
C ALA A 142 13.95 -9.40 6.33
N ALA A 143 13.68 -8.36 5.55
CA ALA A 143 12.36 -8.13 4.94
C ALA A 143 11.98 -9.25 3.98
N PHE A 144 12.93 -9.81 3.22
CA PHE A 144 12.65 -10.96 2.33
C PHE A 144 12.31 -12.23 3.12
N GLN A 145 13.03 -12.50 4.21
CA GLN A 145 12.72 -13.64 5.08
C GLN A 145 11.34 -13.54 5.72
N GLU A 146 10.91 -12.32 6.07
CA GLU A 146 9.56 -12.07 6.57
C GLU A 146 8.51 -12.18 5.49
N TYR A 147 8.78 -11.62 4.32
CA TYR A 147 7.87 -11.72 3.19
C TYR A 147 7.58 -13.19 2.85
N LYS A 148 8.61 -14.05 2.85
CA LYS A 148 8.45 -15.50 2.75
C LYS A 148 7.53 -16.07 3.83
N ARG A 149 7.78 -15.75 5.10
CA ARG A 149 6.95 -16.21 6.24
C ARG A 149 5.49 -15.79 6.08
N ILE A 150 5.24 -14.56 5.64
CA ILE A 150 3.89 -14.02 5.41
C ILE A 150 3.17 -14.78 4.30
N VAL A 151 3.83 -14.97 3.14
CA VAL A 151 3.23 -15.67 2.00
C VAL A 151 2.89 -17.11 2.36
N ASP A 152 3.80 -17.82 3.03
CA ASP A 152 3.55 -19.18 3.52
C ASP A 152 2.40 -19.20 4.53
N HIS A 153 2.35 -18.23 5.46
CA HIS A 153 1.28 -18.12 6.44
C HIS A 153 -0.11 -17.92 5.79
N TRP A 154 -0.22 -17.01 4.81
CA TRP A 154 -1.51 -16.74 4.14
C TRP A 154 -1.99 -17.91 3.28
N ILE A 155 -1.07 -18.61 2.60
CA ILE A 155 -1.40 -19.82 1.83
C ILE A 155 -1.90 -20.91 2.78
N ASN A 156 -1.20 -21.15 3.90
CA ASN A 156 -1.53 -22.23 4.82
C ASN A 156 -2.79 -21.96 5.65
N SER A 157 -3.08 -20.69 5.96
CA SER A 157 -4.29 -20.30 6.70
C SER A 157 -5.54 -20.23 5.82
N GLY A 158 -5.40 -20.30 4.49
CA GLY A 158 -6.53 -20.08 3.57
C GLY A 158 -7.08 -18.66 3.72
N ALA A 159 -6.18 -17.67 3.83
CA ALA A 159 -6.52 -16.29 4.19
C ALA A 159 -7.56 -15.62 3.29
N SER A 160 -7.72 -16.11 2.05
CA SER A 160 -8.73 -15.62 1.12
C SER A 160 -9.53 -16.74 0.48
N LYS A 161 -10.86 -16.53 0.39
CA LYS A 161 -11.75 -17.36 -0.43
C LYS A 161 -11.77 -16.92 -1.90
N CYS A 162 -11.13 -15.80 -2.24
CA CYS A 162 -11.04 -15.29 -3.60
C CYS A 162 -9.97 -16.06 -4.39
N GLU A 163 -10.37 -16.66 -5.51
CA GLU A 163 -9.45 -17.43 -6.37
C GLU A 163 -8.33 -16.57 -6.96
N ASP A 164 -8.62 -15.31 -7.28
CA ASP A 164 -7.63 -14.37 -7.82
C ASP A 164 -6.52 -14.09 -6.81
N ILE A 165 -6.88 -13.79 -5.56
CA ILE A 165 -5.92 -13.56 -4.48
C ILE A 165 -5.08 -14.82 -4.24
N ASN A 166 -5.70 -16.01 -4.27
CA ASN A 166 -4.97 -17.26 -4.11
C ASN A 166 -4.00 -17.54 -5.27
N ARG A 167 -4.36 -17.15 -6.50
CA ARG A 167 -3.47 -17.24 -7.66
C ARG A 167 -2.30 -16.28 -7.52
N GLU A 168 -2.53 -15.05 -7.09
CA GLU A 168 -1.45 -14.09 -6.81
C GLU A 168 -0.49 -14.61 -5.74
N LEU A 169 -0.99 -15.12 -4.61
CA LEU A 169 -0.15 -15.69 -3.55
C LEU A 169 0.70 -16.88 -4.03
N ARG A 170 0.17 -17.73 -4.93
CA ARG A 170 0.96 -18.81 -5.54
C ARG A 170 2.05 -18.27 -6.45
N ALA A 171 1.76 -17.24 -7.25
CA ALA A 171 2.77 -16.58 -8.07
C ALA A 171 3.85 -15.88 -7.22
N GLU A 172 3.47 -15.31 -6.08
CA GLU A 172 4.39 -14.82 -5.04
C GLU A 172 5.31 -15.92 -4.53
N LYS A 173 4.74 -17.05 -4.14
CA LYS A 173 5.52 -18.20 -3.67
C LYS A 173 6.50 -18.72 -4.73
N SER A 174 6.08 -18.83 -5.98
CA SER A 174 6.97 -19.26 -7.07
C SER A 174 8.12 -18.28 -7.32
N TRP A 175 7.85 -16.96 -7.24
CA TRP A 175 8.92 -15.97 -7.37
C TRP A 175 9.93 -16.07 -6.23
N ILE A 176 9.46 -16.25 -4.99
CA ILE A 176 10.33 -16.43 -3.81
C ILE A 176 11.24 -17.65 -4.02
N GLN A 177 10.67 -18.80 -4.39
CA GLN A 177 11.43 -20.03 -4.65
C GLN A 177 12.50 -19.82 -5.73
N PHE A 178 12.15 -19.16 -6.83
CA PHE A 178 13.10 -18.85 -7.89
C PHE A 178 14.27 -17.97 -7.41
N GLN A 179 14.05 -17.02 -6.50
CA GLN A 179 15.16 -16.22 -5.96
C GLN A 179 16.03 -17.01 -4.96
N GLU A 180 15.47 -18.01 -4.27
CA GLU A 180 16.24 -18.88 -3.36
C GLU A 180 17.14 -19.88 -4.10
N ASP A 181 16.76 -20.27 -5.33
CA ASP A 181 17.50 -21.23 -6.15
C ASP A 181 18.66 -20.60 -6.97
N ARG A 182 18.85 -19.27 -6.88
CA ARG A 182 19.90 -18.52 -7.61
C ARG A 182 21.17 -18.33 -6.80
#